data_AF-A0A9R0I196-F1
#
_entry.id   AF-A0A9R0I196-F1
#
_cell.length_a   1.000
_cell.length_b   1.000
_cell.length_c   1.000
_cell.angle_alpha   90.00
_cell.angle_beta   90.00
_cell.angle_gamma   90.00
#
_symmetry.space_group_name_H-M   'P 1'
#
loop_
_entity.id
_entity.type
_entity.pdbx_description
1 polymer ?
#
loop_
_entity_poly.entity_id
_entity_poly.type
_entity_poly.pdbx_seq_one_letter_code
_entity_poly.pdbx_strand_id
1 'polypeptide(L)'
;MLFQKSSSSESSDEDQYQNTDEMVDEFVTNHLLNTSFPRGPRPPNTDILVRANRQREEGHNRLFNDYFAVNPVYSEKQFRRRFRMKRPLFCRIMNKVVENEVWFQQRRDAAGRLGLSGLQKCTAAIRMLAYGVAPDAVDEYLRIGETTTKKSLLLFTQGVIKHFEEDYLRSPSSEDLRRILYQNEMRGFPGMIGSIDCMHWEWKNCPNAWK
;
A
#
# COMPACT_ATOMS: atom_id res chain seq x y z
N MET A 1 41.44 -38.51 -37.52
CA MET A 1 40.06 -38.50 -37.00
C MET A 1 39.69 -37.07 -36.67
N LEU A 2 38.59 -36.62 -37.26
CA LEU A 2 38.06 -35.26 -37.21
C LEU A 2 37.27 -35.05 -35.91
N PHE A 3 37.45 -33.92 -35.23
CA PHE A 3 36.53 -33.45 -34.20
C PHE A 3 35.52 -32.49 -34.83
N GLN A 4 34.23 -32.84 -34.73
CA GLN A 4 33.09 -32.06 -35.21
C GLN A 4 32.28 -31.54 -34.00
N LYS A 5 31.65 -30.37 -34.20
CA LYS A 5 31.00 -29.46 -33.24
C LYS A 5 29.72 -29.97 -32.53
N SER A 6 29.37 -29.20 -31.48
CA SER A 6 28.02 -28.82 -30.95
C SER A 6 27.64 -29.54 -29.63
N SER A 7 27.04 -28.92 -28.61
CA SER A 7 26.15 -27.75 -28.58
C SER A 7 26.28 -26.97 -27.26
N SER A 8 26.17 -25.64 -27.36
CA SER A 8 25.81 -24.74 -26.27
C SER A 8 24.34 -24.97 -25.88
N SER A 9 24.00 -24.81 -24.60
CA SER A 9 22.63 -24.62 -24.13
C SER A 9 22.63 -23.40 -23.21
N GLU A 10 22.36 -22.25 -23.82
CA GLU A 10 22.07 -21.00 -23.12
C GLU A 10 20.66 -21.10 -22.52
N SER A 11 20.57 -20.71 -21.25
CA SER A 11 19.43 -20.79 -20.35
C SER A 11 18.35 -19.79 -20.76
N SER A 12 17.21 -20.29 -21.24
CA SER A 12 16.05 -19.50 -21.70
C SER A 12 15.03 -19.19 -20.59
N ASP A 13 15.50 -18.85 -19.38
CA ASP A 13 14.62 -18.64 -18.22
C ASP A 13 14.57 -17.19 -17.71
N GLU A 14 15.41 -16.27 -18.22
CA GLU A 14 15.38 -14.86 -17.80
C GLU A 14 14.28 -14.04 -18.52
N ASP A 15 13.95 -14.37 -19.77
CA ASP A 15 12.98 -13.59 -20.56
C ASP A 15 11.53 -13.67 -20.04
N GLN A 16 11.20 -14.71 -19.28
CA GLN A 16 9.82 -14.95 -18.86
C GLN A 16 9.40 -14.07 -17.67
N TYR A 17 10.34 -13.65 -16.81
CA TYR A 17 10.07 -12.79 -15.66
C TYR A 17 10.05 -11.31 -16.03
N GLN A 18 10.87 -10.87 -16.99
CA GLN A 18 10.79 -9.52 -17.58
C GLN A 18 9.39 -9.25 -18.16
N ASN A 19 8.84 -10.22 -18.90
CA ASN A 19 7.53 -10.10 -19.54
C ASN A 19 6.39 -10.03 -18.51
N THR A 20 6.50 -10.75 -17.39
CA THR A 20 5.49 -10.67 -16.33
C THR A 20 5.55 -9.35 -15.56
N ASP A 21 6.75 -8.80 -15.31
CA ASP A 21 6.90 -7.51 -14.65
C ASP A 21 6.38 -6.38 -15.55
N GLU A 22 6.68 -6.43 -16.86
CA GLU A 22 6.12 -5.49 -17.85
C GLU A 22 4.59 -5.59 -17.94
N MET A 23 4.02 -6.80 -17.88
CA MET A 23 2.57 -6.99 -17.91
C MET A 23 1.87 -6.49 -16.63
N VAL A 24 2.53 -6.60 -15.47
CA VAL A 24 2.03 -6.07 -14.20
C VAL A 24 2.14 -4.56 -14.16
N ASP A 25 3.25 -3.99 -14.64
CA ASP A 25 3.42 -2.54 -14.76
C ASP A 25 2.45 -1.94 -15.79
N GLU A 26 2.22 -2.62 -16.91
CA GLU A 26 1.22 -2.27 -17.91
C GLU A 26 -0.19 -2.38 -17.33
N PHE A 27 -0.49 -3.40 -16.53
CA PHE A 27 -1.79 -3.51 -15.85
C PHE A 27 -1.99 -2.42 -14.79
N VAL A 28 -0.97 -2.11 -14.00
CA VAL A 28 -1.02 -1.03 -12.99
C VAL A 28 -1.16 0.34 -13.67
N THR A 29 -0.36 0.61 -14.71
CA THR A 29 -0.43 1.86 -15.45
C THR A 29 -1.73 1.96 -16.28
N ASN A 30 -2.10 0.94 -17.05
CA ASN A 30 -3.25 1.01 -17.96
C ASN A 30 -4.60 0.65 -17.33
N HIS A 31 -4.69 -0.06 -16.19
CA HIS A 31 -5.97 -0.34 -15.53
C HIS A 31 -6.20 0.47 -14.25
N LEU A 32 -5.16 0.81 -13.46
CA LEU A 32 -5.36 1.70 -12.30
C LEU A 32 -5.32 3.19 -12.67
N LEU A 33 -4.61 3.61 -13.75
CA LEU A 33 -4.74 4.98 -14.26
C LEU A 33 -5.94 5.16 -15.22
N ASN A 34 -6.29 4.14 -16.02
CA ASN A 34 -7.44 4.20 -16.95
C ASN A 34 -8.74 3.58 -16.44
N THR A 35 -8.91 3.38 -15.12
CA THR A 35 -10.26 3.42 -14.51
C THR A 35 -10.83 4.84 -14.48
N SER A 36 -10.56 5.63 -15.53
CA SER A 36 -11.54 6.55 -16.07
C SER A 36 -12.72 5.73 -16.58
N PHE A 37 -13.68 5.44 -15.69
CA PHE A 37 -15.04 5.11 -16.12
C PHE A 37 -15.42 6.09 -17.24
N PRO A 38 -15.90 5.62 -18.40
CA PRO A 38 -16.44 6.52 -19.40
C PRO A 38 -17.50 7.39 -18.71
N ARG A 39 -17.20 8.66 -18.47
CA ARG A 39 -18.22 9.59 -18.03
C ARG A 39 -19.06 9.85 -19.27
N GLY A 40 -20.13 9.07 -19.42
CA GLY A 40 -21.25 9.49 -20.25
C GLY A 40 -21.68 10.92 -19.87
N PRO A 41 -22.39 11.64 -20.74
CA PRO A 41 -22.87 12.98 -20.45
C PRO A 41 -23.51 12.99 -19.07
N ARG A 42 -22.94 13.75 -18.12
CA ARG A 42 -23.56 13.93 -16.82
C ARG A 42 -24.91 14.59 -17.06
N PRO A 43 -26.04 13.99 -16.63
CA PRO A 43 -27.28 14.74 -16.59
C PRO A 43 -27.04 16.00 -15.76
N PRO A 44 -27.65 17.15 -16.11
CA PRO A 44 -27.49 18.37 -15.34
C PRO A 44 -27.86 18.05 -13.89
N ASN A 45 -26.86 18.13 -13.02
CA ASN A 45 -27.00 17.77 -11.62
C ASN A 45 -27.81 18.88 -10.93
N THR A 46 -29.13 18.73 -10.91
CA THR A 46 -30.05 19.60 -10.18
C THR A 46 -29.94 19.45 -8.67
N ASP A 47 -29.26 18.41 -8.19
CA ASP A 47 -28.96 18.25 -6.77
C ASP A 47 -27.63 18.93 -6.44
N ILE A 48 -27.74 20.08 -5.77
CA ILE A 48 -26.63 20.67 -5.02
C ILE A 48 -26.14 19.58 -4.07
N LEU A 49 -24.98 18.98 -4.36
CA LEU A 49 -24.30 18.06 -3.44
C LEU A 49 -23.89 18.88 -2.22
N VAL A 50 -24.79 18.98 -1.24
CA VAL A 50 -24.49 19.57 0.05
C VAL A 50 -23.42 18.69 0.68
N ARG A 51 -22.20 19.22 0.74
CA ARG A 51 -21.08 18.51 1.34
C ARG A 51 -21.37 18.33 2.82
N ALA A 52 -21.85 17.15 3.21
CA ALA A 52 -22.20 16.83 4.59
C ALA A 52 -21.04 17.20 5.54
N ASN A 53 -21.40 17.85 6.65
CA ASN A 53 -20.44 18.16 7.70
C ASN A 53 -20.05 16.87 8.43
N ARG A 54 -18.89 16.32 8.08
CA ARG A 54 -18.35 15.08 8.64
C ARG A 54 -17.63 15.26 9.99
N GLN A 55 -17.61 16.47 10.56
CA GLN A 55 -16.87 16.75 11.81
C GLN A 55 -15.41 16.28 11.74
N ARG A 56 -14.69 16.69 10.68
CA ARG A 56 -13.35 16.17 10.35
C ARG A 56 -12.33 16.34 11.47
N GLU A 57 -12.43 17.43 12.22
CA GLU A 57 -11.55 17.73 13.36
C GLU A 57 -11.80 16.74 14.51
N GLU A 58 -13.06 16.42 14.82
CA GLU A 58 -13.39 15.37 15.80
C GLU A 58 -12.91 13.99 15.33
N GLY A 59 -13.03 13.70 14.03
CA GLY A 59 -12.47 12.49 13.43
C GLY A 59 -10.95 12.39 13.61
N HIS A 60 -10.23 13.52 13.48
CA HIS A 60 -8.79 13.57 13.76
C HIS A 60 -8.50 13.30 15.23
N ASN A 61 -9.18 14.01 16.14
CA ASN A 61 -8.95 13.89 17.58
C ASN A 61 -9.22 12.46 18.07
N ARG A 62 -10.30 11.84 17.59
CA ARG A 62 -10.60 10.42 17.88
C ARG A 62 -9.49 9.51 17.41
N LEU A 63 -9.06 9.63 16.15
CA LEU A 63 -7.98 8.83 15.59
C LEU A 63 -6.67 8.98 16.37
N PHE A 64 -6.33 10.21 16.76
CA PHE A 64 -5.14 10.50 17.53
C PHE A 64 -5.22 9.86 18.93
N ASN A 65 -6.33 10.06 19.65
CA ASN A 65 -6.52 9.50 20.99
C ASN A 65 -6.56 7.96 20.98
N ASP A 66 -7.07 7.36 19.91
CA ASP A 66 -7.17 5.91 19.81
C ASP A 66 -5.79 5.22 19.67
N TYR A 67 -4.80 5.86 19.04
CA TYR A 67 -3.55 5.19 18.62
C TYR A 67 -2.24 5.95 18.90
N PHE A 68 -2.28 7.28 18.93
CA PHE A 68 -1.08 8.13 18.87
C PHE A 68 -0.88 9.01 20.11
N ALA A 69 -1.91 9.19 20.93
CA ALA A 69 -1.78 9.86 22.22
C ALA A 69 -0.79 9.15 23.15
N VAL A 70 -0.36 9.85 24.21
CA VAL A 70 0.53 9.32 25.25
C VAL A 70 -0.05 8.07 25.89
N ASN A 71 -1.36 8.11 26.19
CA ASN A 71 -2.13 6.98 26.70
C ASN A 71 -3.22 6.61 25.70
N PRO A 72 -2.89 5.83 24.64
CA PRO A 72 -3.85 5.51 23.59
C PRO A 72 -4.88 4.47 24.05
N VAL A 73 -6.07 4.51 23.47
CA VAL A 73 -7.12 3.49 23.73
C VAL A 73 -6.64 2.09 23.32
N TYR A 74 -5.90 1.99 22.21
CA TYR A 74 -5.41 0.74 21.69
C TYR A 74 -3.92 0.53 21.99
N SER A 75 -3.59 -0.67 22.46
CA SER A 75 -2.22 -1.12 22.69
C SER A 75 -1.39 -1.21 21.39
N GLU A 76 -0.07 -1.28 21.51
CA GLU A 76 0.82 -1.45 20.35
C GLU A 76 0.55 -2.74 19.56
N LYS A 77 0.11 -3.82 20.24
CA LYS A 77 -0.29 -5.07 19.59
C LYS A 77 -1.54 -4.87 18.72
N GLN A 78 -2.53 -4.15 19.23
CA GLN A 78 -3.73 -3.79 18.48
C GLN A 78 -3.41 -2.83 17.34
N PHE A 79 -2.53 -1.85 17.55
CA PHE A 79 -2.01 -0.98 16.49
C PHE A 79 -1.40 -1.81 15.36
N ARG A 80 -0.46 -2.70 15.67
CA ARG A 80 0.21 -3.55 14.67
C ARG A 80 -0.78 -4.41 13.90
N ARG A 81 -1.79 -4.97 14.57
CA ARG A 81 -2.86 -5.72 13.90
C ARG A 81 -3.68 -4.84 12.95
N ARG A 82 -3.99 -3.60 13.35
CA ARG A 82 -4.87 -2.67 12.62
C ARG A 82 -4.18 -1.90 11.47
N PHE A 83 -2.89 -1.63 11.60
CA PHE A 83 -2.10 -0.90 10.61
C PHE A 83 -1.15 -1.80 9.83
N ARG A 84 -1.07 -3.10 10.18
CA ARG A 84 -0.13 -4.10 9.62
C ARG A 84 1.36 -3.76 9.79
N MET A 85 1.67 -2.75 10.59
CA MET A 85 3.03 -2.29 10.88
C MET A 85 3.14 -1.71 12.29
N LYS A 86 4.36 -1.55 12.79
CA LYS A 86 4.60 -0.89 14.09
C LYS A 86 4.36 0.62 13.97
N ARG A 87 3.91 1.25 15.06
CA ARG A 87 3.64 2.70 15.12
C ARG A 87 4.83 3.58 14.68
N PRO A 88 6.08 3.33 15.11
CA PRO A 88 7.22 4.14 14.65
C PRO A 88 7.43 4.10 13.13
N LEU A 89 7.19 2.95 12.49
CA LEU A 89 7.29 2.83 11.03
C LEU A 89 6.19 3.62 10.32
N PHE A 90 4.96 3.53 10.83
CA PHE A 90 3.86 4.37 10.35
C PHE A 90 4.22 5.86 10.43
N CYS A 91 4.71 6.32 11.58
CA CYS A 91 5.09 7.72 11.77
C CYS A 91 6.20 8.15 10.82
N ARG A 92 7.23 7.32 10.61
CA ARG A 92 8.31 7.59 9.64
C ARG A 92 7.75 7.78 8.22
N ILE A 93 6.90 6.86 7.76
CA ILE A 93 6.30 6.93 6.42
C ILE A 93 5.40 8.17 6.31
N MET A 94 4.51 8.38 7.28
CA MET A 94 3.58 9.51 7.30
C MET A 94 4.33 10.84 7.27
N ASN A 95 5.34 11.04 8.13
CA ASN A 95 6.10 12.29 8.19
C ASN A 95 6.77 12.55 6.85
N LYS A 96 7.44 11.54 6.27
CA LYS A 96 8.11 11.68 4.98
C LYS A 96 7.13 12.06 3.86
N VAL A 97 5.96 11.41 3.79
CA VAL A 97 4.94 11.74 2.79
C VAL A 97 4.36 13.14 3.04
N VAL A 98 4.03 13.51 4.28
CA VAL A 98 3.44 14.82 4.62
C VAL A 98 4.39 15.97 4.33
N GLU A 99 5.69 15.80 4.58
CA GLU A 99 6.72 16.80 4.30
C GLU A 99 6.86 17.08 2.79
N ASN A 100 6.76 16.05 1.96
CA ASN A 100 7.07 16.13 0.53
C ASN A 100 5.85 16.31 -0.37
N GLU A 101 4.65 15.96 0.11
CA GLU A 101 3.42 16.02 -0.68
C GLU A 101 2.43 17.03 -0.08
N VAL A 102 2.28 18.17 -0.76
CA VAL A 102 1.38 19.28 -0.39
C VAL A 102 -0.04 18.80 -0.10
N TRP A 103 -0.52 17.78 -0.81
CA TRP A 103 -1.84 17.20 -0.58
C TRP A 103 -2.05 16.73 0.85
N PHE A 104 -1.01 16.22 1.53
CA PHE A 104 -1.10 15.67 2.87
C PHE A 104 -0.96 16.72 3.98
N GLN A 105 -0.38 17.88 3.68
CA GLN A 105 -0.29 18.99 4.62
C GLN A 105 -1.68 19.49 5.00
N GLN A 106 -1.90 19.69 6.31
CA GLN A 106 -3.17 20.22 6.80
C GLN A 106 -3.22 21.73 6.55
N ARG A 107 -4.30 22.19 5.93
CA ARG A 107 -4.53 23.61 5.59
C ARG A 107 -5.89 24.06 6.12
N ARG A 108 -6.03 25.36 6.38
CA ARG A 108 -7.34 25.94 6.69
C ARG A 108 -8.12 26.20 5.40
N ASP A 109 -9.44 26.01 5.45
CA ASP A 109 -10.34 26.41 4.36
C ASP A 109 -10.56 27.93 4.38
N ALA A 110 -11.28 28.46 3.38
CA ALA A 110 -11.59 29.89 3.29
C ALA A 110 -12.42 30.42 4.48
N ALA A 111 -13.08 29.52 5.22
CA ALA A 111 -13.81 29.85 6.45
C ALA A 111 -12.92 29.69 7.71
N GLY A 112 -11.63 29.46 7.54
CA GLY A 112 -10.67 29.31 8.63
C GLY A 112 -10.70 27.96 9.34
N ARG A 113 -11.51 26.98 8.92
CA ARG A 113 -11.60 25.66 9.58
C ARG A 113 -10.47 24.74 9.15
N LEU A 114 -10.03 23.84 10.03
CA LEU A 114 -8.98 22.91 9.68
C LEU A 114 -9.49 21.85 8.69
N GLY A 115 -8.78 21.70 7.59
CA GLY A 115 -8.98 20.59 6.65
C GLY A 115 -8.58 19.24 7.24
N LEU A 116 -8.73 18.18 6.45
CA LEU A 116 -8.27 16.84 6.82
C LEU A 116 -6.75 16.84 7.08
N SER A 117 -6.37 16.26 8.21
CA SER A 117 -4.97 16.09 8.59
C SER A 117 -4.23 15.07 7.70
N GLY A 118 -2.91 15.18 7.65
CA GLY A 118 -2.04 14.15 7.05
C GLY A 118 -2.26 12.79 7.69
N LEU A 119 -2.42 12.76 9.02
CA LEU A 119 -2.72 11.54 9.79
C LEU A 119 -3.97 10.82 9.28
N GLN A 120 -5.08 11.55 9.05
CA GLN A 120 -6.32 10.96 8.51
C GLN A 120 -6.13 10.43 7.09
N LYS A 121 -5.48 11.21 6.21
CA LYS A 121 -5.26 10.84 4.81
C LYS A 121 -4.35 9.60 4.67
N CYS A 122 -3.23 9.59 5.38
CA CYS A 122 -2.30 8.45 5.41
C CYS A 122 -2.95 7.21 6.06
N THR A 123 -3.72 7.37 7.13
CA THR A 123 -4.45 6.25 7.75
C THR A 123 -5.49 5.66 6.79
N ALA A 124 -6.18 6.50 6.02
CA ALA A 124 -7.15 6.05 5.03
C ALA A 124 -6.47 5.18 3.96
N ALA A 125 -5.37 5.67 3.39
CA ALA A 125 -4.57 4.93 2.42
C ALA A 125 -4.06 3.59 2.98
N ILE A 126 -3.47 3.60 4.18
CA ILE A 126 -2.94 2.38 4.80
C ILE A 126 -4.05 1.38 5.11
N ARG A 127 -5.23 1.82 5.56
CA ARG A 127 -6.35 0.90 5.82
C ARG A 127 -6.87 0.26 4.53
N MET A 128 -6.92 1.02 3.43
CA MET A 128 -7.25 0.44 2.12
C MET A 128 -6.22 -0.61 1.70
N LEU A 129 -4.93 -0.32 1.80
CA LEU A 129 -3.86 -1.27 1.45
C LEU A 129 -3.84 -2.51 2.37
N ALA A 130 -4.08 -2.33 3.66
CA ALA A 130 -4.01 -3.38 4.67
C ALA A 130 -5.17 -4.39 4.62
N TYR A 131 -6.32 -3.98 4.08
CA TYR A 131 -7.56 -4.75 4.16
C TYR A 131 -8.30 -4.89 2.82
N GLY A 132 -7.86 -4.21 1.77
CA GLY A 132 -8.57 -4.21 0.48
C GLY A 132 -9.98 -3.61 0.54
N VAL A 133 -10.24 -2.71 1.52
CA VAL A 133 -11.58 -2.13 1.72
C VAL A 133 -11.91 -1.07 0.69
N ALA A 134 -13.19 -0.95 0.38
CA ALA A 134 -13.70 0.10 -0.48
C ALA A 134 -13.44 1.51 0.14
N PRO A 135 -13.21 2.55 -0.67
CA PRO A 135 -12.82 3.88 -0.18
C PRO A 135 -13.93 4.65 0.56
N ASP A 136 -15.19 4.25 0.41
CA ASP A 136 -16.35 4.79 1.14
C ASP A 136 -16.45 4.18 2.55
N ALA A 137 -16.05 2.91 2.71
CA ALA A 137 -16.09 2.21 4.00
C ALA A 137 -15.19 2.85 5.09
N VAL A 138 -14.18 3.64 4.71
CA VAL A 138 -13.32 4.34 5.68
C VAL A 138 -13.91 5.67 6.18
N ASP A 139 -15.00 6.17 5.57
CA ASP A 139 -15.64 7.45 5.96
C ASP A 139 -16.21 7.40 7.38
N GLU A 140 -16.83 6.27 7.76
CA GLU A 140 -17.49 6.11 9.06
C GLU A 140 -16.55 6.42 10.23
N TYR A 141 -15.33 5.88 10.18
CA TYR A 141 -14.34 6.04 11.23
C TYR A 141 -13.44 7.27 11.03
N LEU A 142 -12.90 7.48 9.82
CA LEU A 142 -11.91 8.54 9.56
C LEU A 142 -12.52 9.89 9.22
N ARG A 143 -13.84 9.93 8.95
CA ARG A 143 -14.59 11.13 8.56
C ARG A 143 -14.07 11.77 7.27
N ILE A 144 -13.69 10.93 6.32
CA ILE A 144 -13.10 11.29 5.03
C ILE A 144 -13.97 10.77 3.87
N GLY A 145 -14.29 11.66 2.93
CA GLY A 145 -15.12 11.28 1.78
C GLY A 145 -14.36 10.42 0.77
N GLU A 146 -15.08 9.50 0.12
CA GLU A 146 -14.57 8.51 -0.85
C GLU A 146 -13.58 9.09 -1.87
N THR A 147 -13.92 10.21 -2.52
CA THR A 147 -13.05 10.85 -3.52
C THR A 147 -11.72 11.32 -2.96
N THR A 148 -11.74 11.79 -1.71
CA THR A 148 -10.53 12.23 -0.99
C THR A 148 -9.72 11.03 -0.55
N THR A 149 -10.37 9.94 -0.14
CA THR A 149 -9.73 8.66 0.17
C THR A 149 -8.99 8.11 -1.04
N LYS A 150 -9.67 7.95 -2.19
CA LYS A 150 -9.06 7.45 -3.44
C LYS A 150 -7.83 8.26 -3.83
N LYS A 151 -7.95 9.59 -3.82
CA LYS A 151 -6.83 10.47 -4.15
C LYS A 151 -5.68 10.38 -3.13
N SER A 152 -6.02 10.22 -1.84
CA SER A 152 -5.01 10.03 -0.80
C SER A 152 -4.30 8.70 -0.96
N LEU A 153 -4.98 7.63 -1.35
CA LEU A 153 -4.34 6.35 -1.67
C LEU A 153 -3.31 6.51 -2.79
N LEU A 154 -3.71 7.08 -3.93
CA LEU A 154 -2.84 7.28 -5.09
C LEU A 154 -1.59 8.10 -4.76
N LEU A 155 -1.77 9.25 -4.11
CA LEU A 155 -0.64 10.12 -3.78
C LEU A 155 0.23 9.55 -2.65
N PHE A 156 -0.37 8.76 -1.75
CA PHE A 156 0.37 8.08 -0.71
C PHE A 156 1.28 7.00 -1.30
N THR A 157 0.78 6.15 -2.20
CA THR A 157 1.58 5.10 -2.82
C THR A 157 2.70 5.69 -3.67
N GLN A 158 2.42 6.74 -4.46
CA GLN A 158 3.45 7.47 -5.20
C GLN A 158 4.53 8.06 -4.28
N GLY A 159 4.12 8.71 -3.19
CA GLY A 159 5.05 9.27 -2.20
C GLY A 159 5.88 8.19 -1.49
N VAL A 160 5.28 7.03 -1.21
CA VAL A 160 6.00 5.90 -0.63
C VAL A 160 7.03 5.34 -1.61
N ILE A 161 6.65 5.06 -2.86
CA ILE A 161 7.57 4.56 -3.89
C ILE A 161 8.74 5.55 -4.04
N LYS A 162 8.44 6.81 -4.34
CA LYS A 162 9.44 7.86 -4.54
C LYS A 162 10.48 7.98 -3.41
N HIS A 163 10.08 7.74 -2.16
CA HIS A 163 10.95 7.96 -0.99
C HIS A 163 11.55 6.69 -0.39
N PHE A 164 11.06 5.51 -0.74
CA PHE A 164 11.44 4.26 -0.12
C PHE A 164 11.82 3.17 -1.13
N GLU A 165 11.68 3.42 -2.43
CA GLU A 165 12.00 2.45 -3.48
C GLU A 165 13.46 2.01 -3.45
N GLU A 166 14.41 2.94 -3.41
CA GLU A 166 15.85 2.65 -3.35
C GLU A 166 16.25 1.82 -2.12
N ASP A 167 15.53 1.98 -1.01
CA ASP A 167 15.82 1.27 0.24
C ASP A 167 15.13 -0.09 0.32
N TYR A 168 13.87 -0.18 -0.13
CA TYR A 168 12.95 -1.26 0.22
C TYR A 168 12.20 -1.89 -0.97
N LEU A 169 12.08 -1.22 -2.11
CA LEU A 169 11.47 -1.77 -3.33
C LEU A 169 12.52 -1.93 -4.43
N ARG A 170 13.65 -2.54 -4.06
CA ARG A 170 14.74 -2.90 -4.97
C ARG A 170 15.10 -4.36 -4.81
N SER A 171 15.86 -4.89 -5.77
CA SER A 171 16.48 -6.20 -5.63
C SER A 171 17.36 -6.26 -4.37
N PRO A 172 17.31 -7.38 -3.62
CA PRO A 172 18.11 -7.53 -2.42
C PRO A 172 19.60 -7.52 -2.77
N SER A 173 20.39 -6.75 -2.01
CA SER A 173 21.85 -6.77 -2.13
C SER A 173 22.42 -8.07 -1.56
N SER A 174 23.68 -8.39 -1.85
CA SER A 174 24.34 -9.55 -1.24
C SER A 174 24.33 -9.48 0.30
N GLU A 175 24.35 -8.28 0.88
CA GLU A 175 24.27 -8.09 2.33
C GLU A 175 22.85 -8.34 2.86
N ASP A 176 21.83 -7.87 2.15
CA ASP A 176 20.44 -8.20 2.47
C ASP A 176 20.21 -9.70 2.44
N LEU A 177 20.72 -10.39 1.40
CA LEU A 177 20.63 -11.84 1.27
C LEU A 177 21.30 -12.56 2.44
N ARG A 178 22.54 -12.19 2.81
CA ARG A 178 23.21 -12.78 3.98
C ARG A 178 22.39 -12.61 5.26
N ARG A 179 21.90 -11.39 5.50
CA ARG A 179 21.09 -11.08 6.67
C ARG A 179 19.78 -11.89 6.70
N ILE A 180 19.09 -11.98 5.57
CA ILE A 180 17.84 -12.74 5.44
C ILE A 180 18.08 -14.23 5.66
N LEU A 181 19.10 -14.80 5.00
CA LEU A 181 19.47 -16.22 5.14
C LEU A 181 19.82 -16.57 6.58
N TYR A 182 20.64 -15.75 7.24
CA TYR A 182 20.99 -15.93 8.65
C TYR A 182 19.74 -15.91 9.55
N GLN A 183 18.85 -14.94 9.36
CA GLN A 183 17.61 -14.85 10.15
C GLN A 183 16.67 -16.03 9.93
N ASN A 184 16.61 -16.55 8.71
CA ASN A 184 15.74 -17.67 8.36
C ASN A 184 16.33 -19.01 8.81
N GLU A 185 17.65 -19.18 8.75
CA GLU A 185 18.35 -20.32 9.34
C GLU A 185 18.09 -20.39 10.85
N MET A 186 18.19 -19.26 11.57
CA MET A 186 17.86 -19.17 13.00
C MET A 186 16.39 -19.50 13.32
N ARG A 187 15.50 -19.44 12.32
CA ARG A 187 14.09 -19.85 12.43
C ARG A 187 13.85 -21.30 12.00
N GLY A 188 14.88 -22.03 11.54
CA GLY A 188 14.79 -23.41 11.08
C GLY A 188 14.59 -23.57 9.56
N PHE A 189 14.80 -22.52 8.77
CA PHE A 189 14.60 -22.52 7.31
C PHE A 189 15.90 -22.17 6.57
N PRO A 190 16.91 -23.06 6.57
CA PRO A 190 18.17 -22.82 5.89
C PRO A 190 17.94 -22.65 4.38
N GLY A 191 18.61 -21.66 3.77
CA GLY A 191 18.48 -21.36 2.34
C GLY A 191 17.23 -20.56 1.94
N MET A 192 16.29 -20.29 2.86
CA MET A 192 15.08 -19.53 2.55
C MET A 192 15.40 -18.03 2.42
N ILE A 193 15.15 -17.45 1.24
CA ILE A 193 15.30 -16.00 0.98
C ILE A 193 13.96 -15.27 1.19
N GLY A 194 12.85 -15.96 0.98
CA GLY A 194 11.51 -15.41 1.17
C GLY A 194 10.48 -16.52 1.19
N SER A 195 9.29 -16.18 1.66
CA SER A 195 8.10 -17.03 1.54
C SER A 195 7.03 -16.16 0.90
N ILE A 196 6.52 -16.62 -0.23
CA ILE A 196 5.37 -16.00 -0.89
C ILE A 196 4.13 -16.65 -0.28
N ASP A 197 3.17 -15.82 0.15
CA ASP A 197 1.91 -16.32 0.69
C ASP A 197 1.07 -16.94 -0.44
N CYS A 198 0.89 -18.26 -0.38
CA CYS A 198 0.28 -19.08 -1.44
C CYS A 198 -1.25 -18.93 -1.56
N MET A 199 -1.88 -17.94 -0.93
CA MET A 199 -3.34 -17.90 -0.79
C MET A 199 -4.13 -17.72 -2.11
N HIS A 200 -3.49 -17.45 -3.25
CA HIS A 200 -4.16 -17.24 -4.53
C HIS A 200 -3.57 -18.03 -5.72
N TRP A 201 -2.72 -19.03 -5.47
CA TRP A 201 -2.24 -19.91 -6.55
C TRP A 201 -3.02 -21.22 -6.54
N GLU A 202 -3.71 -21.54 -7.64
CA GLU A 202 -4.24 -22.89 -7.86
C GLU A 202 -3.05 -23.83 -8.12
N TRP A 203 -2.59 -24.47 -7.06
CA TRP A 203 -1.59 -25.53 -7.16
C TRP A 203 -2.25 -26.75 -7.81
N LYS A 204 -1.79 -27.11 -9.01
CA LYS A 204 -2.21 -28.34 -9.72
C LYS A 204 -2.13 -29.60 -8.84
N ASN A 205 -1.26 -29.60 -7.83
CA ASN A 205 -1.00 -30.74 -6.94
C ASN A 205 -1.08 -30.40 -5.43
N CYS A 206 -1.82 -29.35 -5.00
CA CYS A 206 -1.97 -29.14 -3.55
C CYS A 206 -2.77 -30.27 -2.93
N PRO A 207 -2.25 -30.97 -1.90
CA PRO A 207 -3.00 -31.98 -1.19
C PRO A 207 -4.18 -31.29 -0.49
N ASN A 208 -5.38 -31.49 -1.04
CA ASN A 208 -6.61 -31.10 -0.36
C ASN A 208 -6.60 -31.75 1.03
N ALA A 209 -6.64 -30.94 2.08
CA ALA A 209 -6.82 -31.44 3.44
C ALA A 209 -8.11 -32.26 3.52
N TRP A 210 -8.08 -33.31 4.35
CA TRP A 210 -9.12 -34.34 4.49
C TRP A 210 -10.51 -33.74 4.78
N LYS A 211 -11.55 -34.37 4.21
CA LYS A 211 -12.97 -34.11 4.51
C LYS A 211 -13.38 -34.67 5.87
#